data_AF-A2TJU7-F1
#
_entry.id   AF-A2TJU7-F1
#
_cell.length_a   1.000
_cell.length_b   1.000
_cell.length_c   1.000
_cell.angle_alpha   90.00
_cell.angle_beta   90.00
_cell.angle_gamma   90.00
#
_symmetry.space_group_name_H-M   'P 1'
#
loop_
_entity.id
_entity.type
_entity.pdbx_description
1 polymer ?
#
loop_
_entity_poly.entity_id
_entity_poly.type
_entity_poly.pdbx_seq_one_letter_code
_entity_poly.pdbx_strand_id
1 'polypeptide(L)'
;DRVTDEVFIAMSKALNFINPDELSMQCILIALNRFLQEKHGSKMAFLDGNPPERLCMPIVDRIQSLGGEVRLNSRIQKIDLKNDGSVKRLVLTNGDAIEGDAYVIAAPVDILKLLLPEEWKEIPYFKRLDKLVGVPVINVHIWFDRKLKNTYDHLLFSRSPLLSVY
;
A
#
# COMPACT_ATOMS: atom_id res chain seq x y z
N ASP A 1 -12.21 -24.65 -15.82
CA ASP A 1 -12.62 -23.63 -16.81
C ASP A 1 -13.49 -22.56 -16.14
N ARG A 2 -14.81 -22.74 -15.95
CA ARG A 2 -15.67 -21.69 -15.33
C ARG A 2 -15.25 -21.14 -13.96
N VAL A 3 -14.68 -21.95 -13.08
CA VAL A 3 -14.24 -21.49 -11.75
C VAL A 3 -13.00 -20.58 -11.85
N THR A 4 -12.03 -20.96 -12.69
CA THR A 4 -10.83 -20.16 -13.01
C THR A 4 -11.21 -18.84 -13.66
N ASP A 5 -12.11 -18.88 -14.64
CA ASP A 5 -12.40 -17.71 -15.47
C ASP A 5 -13.39 -16.74 -14.80
N GLU A 6 -14.36 -17.21 -14.01
CA GLU A 6 -15.36 -16.29 -13.41
C GLU A 6 -15.01 -15.83 -11.99
N VAL A 7 -14.44 -16.71 -11.15
CA VAL A 7 -14.22 -16.41 -9.72
C VAL A 7 -12.82 -15.87 -9.47
N PHE A 8 -11.79 -16.53 -10.03
CA PHE A 8 -10.42 -16.14 -9.78
C PHE A 8 -10.03 -14.85 -10.52
N ILE A 9 -10.65 -14.50 -11.66
CA ILE A 9 -10.45 -13.19 -12.28
C ILE A 9 -10.88 -12.06 -11.34
N ALA A 10 -12.08 -12.16 -10.76
CA ALA A 10 -12.59 -11.14 -9.83
C ALA A 10 -11.71 -11.05 -8.58
N MET A 11 -11.33 -12.20 -8.02
CA MET A 11 -10.50 -12.28 -6.80
C MET A 11 -9.09 -11.74 -7.03
N SER A 12 -8.41 -12.13 -8.11
CA SER A 12 -7.05 -11.66 -8.43
C SER A 12 -7.01 -10.15 -8.62
N LYS A 13 -7.97 -9.60 -9.39
CA LYS A 13 -8.07 -8.15 -9.59
C LYS A 13 -8.38 -7.40 -8.30
N ALA A 14 -9.22 -7.96 -7.43
CA ALA A 14 -9.54 -7.33 -6.16
C ALA A 14 -8.36 -7.30 -5.18
N LEU A 15 -7.49 -8.32 -5.23
CA LEU A 15 -6.35 -8.44 -4.33
C LEU A 15 -5.13 -7.66 -4.78
N ASN A 16 -4.82 -7.66 -6.08
CA ASN A 16 -3.58 -7.09 -6.59
C ASN A 16 -3.70 -6.41 -7.97
N PHE A 17 -4.92 -6.14 -8.43
CA PHE A 17 -5.22 -5.40 -9.68
C PHE A 17 -4.67 -6.02 -10.98
N ILE A 18 -4.23 -7.30 -10.94
CA ILE A 18 -3.73 -8.06 -12.08
C ILE A 18 -4.58 -9.31 -12.34
N ASN A 19 -4.43 -9.90 -13.52
CA ASN A 19 -5.12 -11.12 -13.91
C ASN A 19 -4.49 -12.37 -13.24
N PRO A 20 -5.25 -13.48 -13.12
CA PRO A 20 -4.76 -14.69 -12.45
C PRO A 20 -3.57 -15.38 -13.12
N ASP A 21 -3.35 -15.16 -14.42
CA ASP A 21 -2.19 -15.67 -15.18
C ASP A 21 -0.88 -14.95 -14.80
N GLU A 22 -0.96 -13.75 -14.21
CA GLU A 22 0.20 -12.98 -13.74
C GLU A 22 0.36 -13.04 -12.20
N LEU A 23 -0.69 -13.44 -11.47
CA LEU A 23 -0.70 -13.44 -10.01
C LEU A 23 -0.12 -14.74 -9.44
N SER A 24 0.83 -14.62 -8.50
CA SER A 24 1.30 -15.76 -7.71
C SER A 24 0.15 -16.41 -6.92
N MET A 25 0.00 -17.73 -7.05
CA MET A 25 -1.01 -18.51 -6.33
C MET A 25 -0.89 -18.38 -4.81
N GLN A 26 0.29 -18.05 -4.29
CA GLN A 26 0.48 -17.78 -2.86
C GLN A 26 -0.42 -16.64 -2.37
N CYS A 27 -0.67 -15.60 -3.17
CA CYS A 27 -1.56 -14.49 -2.83
C CYS A 27 -3.00 -14.99 -2.61
N ILE A 28 -3.48 -15.83 -3.53
CA ILE A 28 -4.82 -16.45 -3.45
C ILE A 28 -4.94 -17.36 -2.23
N LEU A 29 -3.94 -18.21 -1.97
CA LEU A 29 -3.96 -19.14 -0.83
C LEU A 29 -4.00 -18.38 0.51
N ILE A 30 -3.24 -17.30 0.63
CA ILE A 30 -3.27 -16.45 1.83
C ILE A 30 -4.65 -15.82 2.01
N ALA A 31 -5.27 -15.33 0.94
CA ALA A 31 -6.61 -14.76 0.99
C ALA A 31 -7.66 -15.83 1.37
N LEU A 32 -7.59 -17.03 0.78
CA LEU A 32 -8.48 -18.15 1.11
C LEU A 32 -8.32 -18.61 2.56
N ASN A 33 -7.11 -18.53 3.13
CA ASN A 33 -6.87 -18.90 4.52
C ASN A 33 -7.68 -18.07 5.52
N ARG A 34 -8.00 -16.81 5.19
CA ARG A 34 -8.89 -15.97 6.02
C ARG A 34 -10.31 -16.53 6.15
N PHE A 35 -10.81 -17.20 5.10
CA PHE A 35 -12.12 -17.84 5.12
C PHE A 35 -12.14 -19.09 5.99
N LEU A 36 -10.99 -19.75 6.17
CA LEU A 36 -10.87 -21.02 6.87
C LEU A 36 -10.55 -20.87 8.36
N GLN A 37 -9.77 -19.84 8.73
CA GLN A 37 -9.27 -19.70 10.10
C GLN A 37 -10.22 -18.96 11.04
N GLU A 38 -10.94 -17.96 10.56
CA GLU A 38 -11.77 -17.10 11.41
C GLU A 38 -13.23 -17.13 10.96
N LYS A 39 -14.16 -17.32 11.90
CA LYS A 39 -15.61 -17.34 11.65
C LYS A 39 -16.11 -16.10 10.89
N HIS A 40 -15.45 -14.95 11.07
CA HIS A 40 -15.79 -13.69 10.43
C HIS A 40 -14.63 -13.12 9.59
N GLY A 41 -13.61 -13.92 9.25
CA GLY A 41 -12.41 -13.46 8.54
C GLY A 41 -12.66 -12.96 7.11
N SER A 42 -13.81 -13.32 6.53
CA SER A 42 -14.27 -12.84 5.22
C SER A 42 -15.28 -11.69 5.28
N LYS A 43 -15.64 -11.23 6.49
CA LYS A 43 -16.60 -10.13 6.65
C LYS A 43 -15.94 -8.81 6.24
N MET A 44 -16.65 -8.05 5.40
CA MET A 44 -16.19 -6.76 4.91
C MET A 44 -16.75 -5.62 5.76
N ALA A 45 -16.01 -4.52 5.83
CA ALA A 45 -16.41 -3.29 6.51
C ALA A 45 -15.92 -2.08 5.70
N PHE A 46 -16.68 -1.00 5.78
CA PHE A 46 -16.30 0.30 5.23
C PHE A 46 -15.94 1.24 6.37
N LEU A 47 -14.97 2.12 6.12
CA LEU A 47 -14.72 3.23 7.02
C LEU A 47 -15.88 4.22 6.91
N ASP A 48 -16.27 4.82 8.03
CA ASP A 48 -17.43 5.72 8.13
C ASP A 48 -17.16 7.14 7.60
N GLY A 49 -16.04 7.34 6.91
CA GLY A 49 -15.63 8.60 6.32
C GLY A 49 -14.25 8.51 5.68
N ASN A 50 -13.62 9.67 5.44
CA ASN A 50 -12.33 9.71 4.76
C ASN A 50 -11.20 9.15 5.66
N PRO A 51 -10.26 8.36 5.11
CA PRO A 51 -9.16 7.77 5.89
C PRO A 51 -8.27 8.78 6.64
N PRO A 52 -7.91 9.95 6.07
CA PRO A 52 -7.08 10.92 6.78
C PRO A 52 -7.65 11.34 8.14
N GLU A 53 -8.93 11.72 8.19
CA GLU A 53 -9.56 12.18 9.43
C GLU A 53 -10.01 11.03 10.33
N ARG A 54 -10.61 9.97 9.76
CA ARG A 54 -11.24 8.92 10.56
C ARG A 54 -10.27 7.86 11.08
N LEU A 55 -9.11 7.71 10.43
CA LEU A 55 -8.12 6.69 10.79
C LEU A 55 -6.74 7.29 11.07
N CYS A 56 -6.22 8.16 10.20
CA CYS A 56 -4.85 8.66 10.35
C CYS A 56 -4.73 9.66 11.50
N MET A 57 -5.65 10.61 11.64
CA MET A 57 -5.61 11.61 12.73
C MET A 57 -5.60 10.99 14.13
N PRO A 58 -6.46 10.00 14.47
CA PRO A 58 -6.36 9.31 15.76
C PRO A 58 -4.97 8.72 16.07
N ILE A 59 -4.26 8.23 15.05
CA ILE A 59 -2.89 7.71 15.20
C ILE A 59 -1.90 8.86 15.42
N VAL A 60 -2.04 9.97 14.67
CA VAL A 60 -1.23 11.18 14.84
C VAL A 60 -1.38 11.75 16.25
N ASP A 61 -2.62 11.92 16.71
CA ASP A 61 -2.95 12.43 18.05
C ASP A 61 -2.32 11.55 19.13
N ARG A 62 -2.38 10.22 18.96
CA ARG A 62 -1.76 9.28 19.88
C ARG A 62 -0.24 9.43 19.92
N ILE A 63 0.42 9.52 18.76
CA ILE A 63 1.87 9.71 18.67
C ILE A 63 2.27 11.02 19.37
N GLN A 64 1.58 12.12 19.07
CA GLN A 64 1.86 13.44 19.63
C GLN A 64 1.60 13.51 21.13
N SER A 65 0.55 12.85 21.63
CA SER A 65 0.26 12.77 23.07
C SER A 65 1.37 12.07 23.88
N LEU A 66 2.18 11.25 23.21
CA LEU A 66 3.31 10.53 23.80
C LEU A 66 4.66 11.21 23.51
N GLY A 67 4.65 12.45 23.00
CA GLY A 67 5.84 13.24 22.72
C GLY A 67 6.50 12.97 21.37
N GLY A 68 5.88 12.15 20.50
CA GLY A 68 6.34 11.95 19.13
C GLY A 68 5.98 13.12 18.21
N GLU A 69 6.69 13.25 17.09
CA GLU A 69 6.45 14.31 16.11
C GLU A 69 5.95 13.74 14.78
N VAL A 70 4.97 14.44 14.18
CA VAL A 70 4.46 14.13 12.83
C VAL A 70 4.58 15.39 11.99
N ARG A 71 5.40 15.34 10.95
CA ARG A 71 5.69 16.48 10.07
C ARG A 71 5.21 16.19 8.64
N LEU A 72 4.29 17.01 8.15
CA LEU A 72 3.84 16.94 6.76
C LEU A 72 4.77 17.73 5.84
N ASN A 73 4.66 17.52 4.52
CA ASN A 73 5.47 18.22 3.52
C ASN A 73 6.99 18.10 3.70
N SER A 74 7.45 17.07 4.40
CA SER A 74 8.87 16.83 4.72
C SER A 74 9.43 15.69 3.85
N ARG A 75 9.48 15.90 2.53
CA ARG A 75 9.97 14.87 1.59
C ARG A 75 11.47 14.64 1.78
N ILE A 76 11.88 13.38 1.95
CA ILE A 76 13.28 12.97 1.96
C ILE A 76 13.82 13.03 0.52
N GLN A 77 14.95 13.72 0.35
CA GLN A 77 15.68 13.82 -0.90
C GLN A 77 16.82 12.82 -0.98
N LYS A 78 17.53 12.58 0.12
CA LYS A 78 18.73 11.73 0.14
C LYS A 78 18.99 11.12 1.51
N ILE A 79 19.54 9.91 1.52
CA ILE A 79 20.12 9.26 2.70
C ILE A 79 21.64 9.55 2.68
N ASP A 80 22.12 10.35 3.62
CA ASP A 80 23.56 10.59 3.78
C ASP A 80 24.17 9.50 4.66
N LEU A 81 25.30 8.93 4.23
CA LEU A 81 26.01 7.88 4.96
C LEU A 81 27.23 8.42 5.72
N LYS A 82 27.60 7.73 6.78
CA LYS A 82 28.91 7.84 7.44
C LYS A 82 29.95 7.01 6.67
N ASN A 83 31.22 7.17 7.02
CA ASN A 83 32.32 6.44 6.40
C ASN A 83 32.25 4.91 6.60
N ASP A 84 31.54 4.44 7.63
CA ASP A 84 31.32 3.02 7.90
C ASP A 84 30.11 2.43 7.14
N GLY A 85 29.43 3.23 6.31
CA GLY A 85 28.25 2.83 5.54
C GLY A 85 26.94 2.90 6.30
N SER A 86 26.93 3.27 7.59
CA SER A 86 25.71 3.51 8.36
C SER A 86 25.07 4.86 8.04
N VAL A 87 23.78 5.04 8.32
CA VAL A 87 23.08 6.30 8.06
C VAL A 87 23.63 7.39 9.00
N LYS A 88 24.03 8.51 8.41
CA LYS A 88 24.39 9.73 9.14
C LYS A 88 23.15 10.56 9.45
N ARG A 89 22.34 10.84 8.43
CA ARG A 89 21.15 11.71 8.49
C ARG A 89 20.27 11.54 7.26
N LEU A 90 19.03 12.01 7.34
CA LEU A 90 18.12 12.14 6.20
C LEU A 90 18.07 13.60 5.76
N VAL A 91 18.40 13.85 4.49
CA VAL A 91 18.34 15.20 3.90
C VAL A 91 16.97 15.38 3.26
N LEU A 92 16.26 16.44 3.63
CA LEU A 92 14.95 16.80 3.12
C LEU A 92 15.07 17.68 1.86
N THR A 93 14.01 17.74 1.06
CA THR A 93 14.02 18.54 -0.19
C THR A 93 14.16 20.05 0.00
N ASN A 94 13.88 20.55 1.21
CA ASN A 94 14.09 21.96 1.56
C ASN A 94 15.51 22.26 2.02
N GLY A 95 16.41 21.26 2.07
CA GLY A 95 17.79 21.40 2.53
C GLY A 95 18.00 21.10 4.01
N ASP A 96 16.92 20.97 4.79
CA ASP A 96 17.02 20.58 6.20
C ASP A 96 17.51 19.14 6.33
N ALA A 97 18.13 18.82 7.47
CA ALA A 97 18.57 17.47 7.78
C ALA A 97 17.97 16.98 9.10
N ILE A 98 17.56 15.72 9.11
CA ILE A 98 17.03 15.03 10.28
C ILE A 98 18.03 13.97 10.73
N GLU A 99 18.41 14.04 12.00
CA GLU A 99 19.26 13.07 12.68
C GLU A 99 18.46 12.31 13.73
N GLY A 100 18.83 11.05 13.96
CA GLY A 100 18.24 10.19 14.97
C GLY A 100 19.08 8.95 15.22
N ASP A 101 18.79 8.25 16.31
CA ASP A 101 19.49 7.03 16.71
C ASP A 101 19.17 5.83 15.79
N ALA A 102 17.98 5.85 15.19
CA ALA A 102 17.51 4.83 14.25
C ALA A 102 16.70 5.48 13.11
N TYR A 103 16.72 4.83 11.95
CA TYR A 103 16.02 5.30 10.75
C TYR A 103 15.16 4.19 10.18
N VAL A 104 13.91 4.52 9.85
CA VAL A 104 12.95 3.60 9.23
C VAL A 104 12.40 4.24 7.96
N ILE A 105 12.51 3.55 6.84
CA ILE A 105 11.90 3.97 5.57
C ILE A 105 10.58 3.21 5.39
N ALA A 106 9.47 3.88 5.71
CA ALA A 106 8.11 3.38 5.48
C ALA A 106 7.52 3.87 4.15
N ALA A 107 8.37 3.97 3.12
CA ALA A 107 7.98 4.43 1.78
C ALA A 107 7.71 3.24 0.83
N PRO A 108 6.95 3.44 -0.26
CA PRO A 108 6.81 2.42 -1.31
C PRO A 108 8.17 1.96 -1.85
N VAL A 109 8.28 0.69 -2.23
CA VAL A 109 9.55 0.08 -2.69
C VAL A 109 10.16 0.83 -3.87
N ASP A 110 9.34 1.37 -4.78
CA ASP A 110 9.82 2.14 -5.92
C ASP A 110 10.50 3.45 -5.50
N ILE A 111 10.00 4.11 -4.46
CA ILE A 111 10.63 5.31 -3.88
C ILE A 111 11.91 4.93 -3.12
N LEU A 112 11.89 3.85 -2.34
CA LEU A 112 13.07 3.37 -1.64
C LEU A 112 14.20 3.05 -2.63
N LYS A 113 13.93 2.32 -3.72
CA LYS A 113 14.93 1.99 -4.76
C LYS A 113 15.63 3.24 -5.32
N LEU A 114 14.91 4.36 -5.46
CA LEU A 114 15.47 5.63 -5.93
C LEU A 114 16.30 6.35 -4.85
N LEU A 115 15.96 6.15 -3.58
CA LEU A 115 16.66 6.77 -2.44
C LEU A 115 17.86 5.95 -1.94
N LEU A 116 18.04 4.72 -2.42
CA LEU A 116 19.14 3.86 -1.99
C LEU A 116 20.50 4.48 -2.33
N PRO A 117 21.39 4.63 -1.34
CA PRO A 117 22.79 4.96 -1.58
C PRO A 117 23.44 3.94 -2.53
N GLU A 118 24.37 4.39 -3.37
CA GLU A 118 25.09 3.53 -4.32
C GLU A 118 25.82 2.39 -3.60
N GLU A 119 26.38 2.68 -2.43
CA GLU A 119 27.11 1.74 -1.58
C GLU A 119 26.24 0.55 -1.13
N TRP A 120 24.91 0.74 -1.09
CA TRP A 120 23.97 -0.28 -0.65
C TRP A 120 23.40 -1.12 -1.79
N LYS A 121 23.49 -0.67 -3.05
CA LYS A 121 22.82 -1.33 -4.18
C LYS A 121 23.30 -2.76 -4.42
N GLU A 122 24.58 -3.04 -4.19
CA GLU A 122 25.14 -4.39 -4.37
C GLU A 122 24.91 -5.31 -3.17
N ILE A 123 24.40 -4.80 -2.05
CA ILE A 123 24.08 -5.64 -0.89
C ILE A 123 22.93 -6.57 -1.26
N PRO A 124 23.06 -7.90 -1.08
CA PRO A 124 22.04 -8.87 -1.50
C PRO A 124 20.63 -8.62 -0.95
N TYR A 125 20.53 -7.94 0.20
CA TYR A 125 19.25 -7.53 0.74
C TYR A 125 18.53 -6.53 -0.18
N PHE A 126 19.19 -5.44 -0.56
CA PHE A 126 18.59 -4.39 -1.39
C PHE A 126 18.46 -4.79 -2.86
N LYS A 127 19.39 -5.59 -3.39
CA LYS A 127 19.32 -6.12 -4.77
C LYS A 127 18.07 -6.96 -5.03
N ARG A 128 17.55 -7.66 -4.00
CA ARG A 128 16.31 -8.43 -4.13
C ARG A 128 15.07 -7.55 -4.37
N LEU A 129 15.13 -6.26 -4.06
CA LEU A 129 14.04 -5.32 -4.27
C LEU A 129 13.78 -5.06 -5.76
N ASP A 130 14.74 -5.32 -6.65
CA ASP A 130 14.60 -5.11 -8.10
C ASP A 130 13.45 -5.92 -8.71
N LYS A 131 13.10 -7.06 -8.10
CA LYS A 131 11.97 -7.89 -8.52
C LYS A 131 10.61 -7.35 -8.08
N LEU A 132 10.58 -6.36 -7.19
CA LEU A 132 9.36 -5.77 -6.66
C LEU A 132 9.09 -4.47 -7.40
N VAL A 133 8.02 -4.43 -8.17
CA VAL A 133 7.62 -3.27 -8.98
C VAL A 133 6.15 -2.97 -8.70
N GLY A 134 5.81 -1.69 -8.52
CA GLY A 134 4.43 -1.25 -8.32
C GLY A 134 3.54 -1.58 -9.50
N VAL A 135 2.32 -2.06 -9.21
CA VAL A 135 1.27 -2.31 -10.19
C VAL A 135 0.47 -1.02 -10.41
N PRO A 136 0.21 -0.60 -11.67
CA PRO A 136 -0.62 0.57 -11.94
C PRO A 136 -2.09 0.32 -11.57
N VAL A 137 -2.74 1.32 -10.97
CA VAL A 137 -4.16 1.26 -10.58
C VAL A 137 -4.83 2.62 -10.78
N ILE A 138 -6.10 2.61 -11.16
CA ILE A 138 -6.94 3.80 -11.33
C ILE A 138 -8.17 3.66 -10.44
N ASN A 139 -8.51 4.72 -9.72
CA ASN A 139 -9.73 4.79 -8.92
C ASN A 139 -10.64 5.90 -9.47
N VAL A 140 -11.90 5.56 -9.77
CA VAL A 140 -12.85 6.42 -10.49
C VAL A 140 -14.01 6.77 -9.56
N HIS A 141 -14.34 8.06 -9.48
CA HIS A 141 -15.48 8.57 -8.72
C HIS A 141 -16.44 9.29 -9.67
N ILE A 142 -17.72 8.90 -9.66
CA ILE A 142 -18.76 9.48 -10.53
C ILE A 142 -19.95 9.87 -9.67
N TRP A 143 -20.33 11.14 -9.71
CA TRP A 143 -21.55 11.66 -9.09
C TRP A 143 -22.64 11.81 -10.14
N PHE A 144 -23.80 11.22 -9.88
CA PHE A 144 -24.99 11.33 -10.74
C PHE A 144 -25.92 12.42 -10.22
N ASP A 145 -26.72 12.98 -11.12
CA ASP A 145 -27.77 13.97 -10.82
C ASP A 145 -28.92 13.37 -9.99
N ARG A 146 -29.08 12.04 -10.02
CA ARG A 146 -30.15 11.30 -9.34
C ARG A 146 -29.61 10.16 -8.49
N LYS A 147 -30.34 9.83 -7.42
CA LYS A 147 -30.10 8.61 -6.66
C LYS A 147 -30.50 7.39 -7.50
N LEU A 148 -29.56 6.47 -7.68
CA LEU A 148 -29.81 5.18 -8.34
C LEU A 148 -30.77 4.33 -7.49
N LYS A 149 -31.78 3.73 -8.12
CA LYS A 149 -32.80 2.91 -7.43
C LYS A 149 -32.29 1.53 -7.02
N ASN A 150 -31.44 0.92 -7.85
CA ASN A 150 -30.92 -0.44 -7.63
C ASN A 150 -29.45 -0.36 -7.18
N THR A 151 -29.24 -0.07 -5.89
CA THR A 151 -27.91 -0.03 -5.26
C THR A 151 -27.88 -0.91 -4.03
N TYR A 152 -26.68 -1.32 -3.63
CA TYR A 152 -26.45 -2.21 -2.49
C TYR A 152 -25.55 -1.51 -1.47
N ASP A 153 -25.80 -1.73 -0.18
CA ASP A 153 -24.91 -1.32 0.91
C ASP A 153 -23.83 -2.41 1.12
N HIS A 154 -23.07 -2.66 0.07
CA HIS A 154 -22.02 -3.68 0.04
C HIS A 154 -21.05 -3.41 -1.11
N LEU A 155 -19.86 -4.00 -1.00
CA LEU A 155 -18.90 -4.12 -2.09
C LEU A 155 -19.44 -5.02 -3.22
N LEU A 156 -19.30 -4.60 -4.47
CA LEU A 156 -19.73 -5.33 -5.66
C LEU A 156 -18.53 -5.73 -6.52
N PHE A 157 -18.41 -7.03 -6.79
CA PHE A 157 -17.46 -7.53 -7.80
C PHE A 157 -18.10 -7.37 -9.17
N SER A 158 -17.55 -6.45 -9.99
CA SER A 158 -18.17 -6.13 -11.28
C SER A 158 -18.13 -7.30 -12.27
N ARG A 159 -17.12 -8.18 -12.12
CA ARG A 159 -16.73 -9.22 -13.08
C ARG A 159 -16.48 -8.68 -14.50
N SER A 160 -16.17 -7.40 -14.61
CA SER A 160 -15.80 -6.74 -15.85
C SER A 160 -14.39 -7.15 -16.27
N PRO A 161 -14.10 -7.16 -17.58
CA PRO A 161 -12.73 -7.25 -18.08
C PRO A 161 -11.83 -6.13 -17.56
N LEU A 162 -12.38 -4.96 -17.22
CA LEU A 162 -11.60 -3.78 -16.83
C LEU A 162 -11.83 -3.35 -15.38
N LEU A 163 -13.08 -3.36 -14.92
CA LEU A 163 -13.42 -2.94 -13.56
C LEU A 163 -13.21 -4.10 -12.59
N SER A 164 -12.50 -3.86 -11.51
CA SER A 164 -12.33 -4.87 -10.46
C SER A 164 -13.55 -4.89 -9.54
N VAL A 165 -13.67 -3.86 -8.71
CA VAL A 165 -14.60 -3.76 -7.60
C VAL A 165 -15.12 -2.32 -7.49
N TYR A 166 -16.39 -2.16 -7.10
CA TYR A 166 -17.00 -0.86 -6.78
C TYR A 166 -18.06 -0.97 -5.68
#